data_AF-M0MB68-F1
#
_entry.id   AF-M0MB68-F1
#
_cell.length_a   1.000
_cell.length_b   1.000
_cell.length_c   1.000
_cell.angle_alpha   90.00
_cell.angle_beta   90.00
_cell.angle_gamma   90.00
#
_symmetry.space_group_name_H-M   'P 1'
#
loop_
_entity.id
_entity.type
_entity.pdbx_description
1 polymer ?
#
loop_
_entity_poly.entity_id
_entity_poly.type
_entity_poly.pdbx_seq_one_letter_code
_entity_poly.pdbx_strand_id
1 'polypeptide(L)'
;MSSFLLAIIVGVPLAWHLGLTVLTYYDAGNVGLEPPKKWAAITFLVPVFGFFIYLFERSELSYDPDTDPYRGNNYNVHPSRADDAPLRSRGDDRLSPEGTDRDQVPTDEEPVAGDRMADHPRDDRSPEESTDSR
;
A
#
# COMPACT_ATOMS: atom_id res chain seq x y z
N MET A 1 0.51 21.91 22.16
CA MET A 1 0.61 20.74 23.07
C MET A 1 1.32 21.16 24.34
N SER A 2 0.90 20.67 25.52
CA SER A 2 1.65 20.92 26.75
C SER A 2 2.99 20.18 26.71
N SER A 3 4.07 20.80 27.17
CA SER A 3 5.41 20.19 27.15
C SER A 3 5.46 18.89 27.93
N PHE A 4 4.67 18.78 29.00
CA PHE A 4 4.52 17.57 29.79
C PHE A 4 3.89 16.42 28.98
N LEU A 5 2.82 16.70 28.22
CA LEU A 5 2.18 15.69 27.38
C LEU A 5 3.14 15.22 26.27
N LEU A 6 3.88 16.14 25.64
CA LEU A 6 4.90 15.80 24.65
C LEU A 6 5.98 14.90 25.25
N ALA A 7 6.44 15.22 26.46
CA ALA A 7 7.43 14.40 27.17
C ALA A 7 6.92 12.98 27.43
N ILE A 8 5.63 12.79 27.73
CA ILE A 8 5.04 11.46 27.90
C ILE A 8 4.95 10.73 26.55
N ILE A 9 4.41 11.40 25.53
CA ILE A 9 4.20 10.81 24.19
C ILE A 9 5.52 10.35 23.56
N VAL A 10 6.60 11.09 23.76
CA VAL A 10 7.92 10.76 23.19
C VAL A 10 8.75 9.93 24.16
N GLY A 11 8.76 10.30 25.44
CA GLY A 11 9.62 9.71 26.45
C GLY A 11 9.25 8.29 26.84
N VAL A 12 7.96 7.98 26.99
CA VAL A 12 7.53 6.61 27.37
C VAL A 12 7.89 5.60 26.26
N PRO A 13 7.58 5.83 24.98
CA PRO A 13 8.00 4.92 23.91
C PRO A 13 9.52 4.82 23.78
N LEU A 14 10.26 5.92 23.92
CA LEU A 14 11.73 5.89 23.90
C LEU A 14 12.29 5.05 25.04
N ALA A 15 11.82 5.25 26.27
CA ALA A 15 12.26 4.48 27.42
C ALA A 15 11.94 2.98 27.26
N TRP A 16 10.74 2.67 26.76
CA TRP A 16 10.34 1.29 26.46
C TRP A 16 11.24 0.64 25.41
N HIS A 17 11.52 1.35 24.31
CA HIS A 17 12.39 0.87 23.23
C HIS A 17 13.82 0.62 23.69
N LEU A 18 14.38 1.54 24.48
CA LEU A 18 15.70 1.36 25.09
C LEU A 18 15.71 0.17 26.07
N GLY A 19 14.66 0.02 26.88
CA GLY A 19 14.50 -1.12 27.78
C GLY A 19 14.50 -2.46 27.04
N LEU A 20 13.76 -2.56 25.94
CA LEU A 20 13.73 -3.74 25.07
C LEU A 20 15.09 -4.00 24.41
N THR A 21 15.78 -2.96 23.96
CA THR A 21 17.12 -3.07 23.36
C THR A 21 18.12 -3.67 24.35
N VAL A 22 18.10 -3.18 25.59
CA VAL A 22 18.94 -3.69 26.68
C VAL A 22 18.55 -5.13 27.03
N LEU A 23 17.25 -5.42 27.12
CA LEU A 23 16.76 -6.78 27.35
C LEU A 23 17.25 -7.74 26.26
N THR A 24 17.14 -7.37 24.98
CA THR A 24 17.65 -8.19 23.86
C THR A 24 19.15 -8.43 24.00
N TYR A 25 19.94 -7.42 24.39
CA TYR A 25 21.37 -7.60 24.58
C TYR A 25 21.70 -8.64 25.65
N TYR A 26 21.01 -8.60 26.80
CA TYR A 26 21.22 -9.57 27.87
C TYR A 26 20.69 -10.96 27.52
N ASP A 27 19.49 -11.02 26.95
CA ASP A 27 18.83 -12.28 26.61
C ASP A 27 19.57 -13.02 25.49
N ALA A 28 20.07 -12.30 24.47
CA ALA A 28 20.78 -12.90 23.34
C ALA A 28 21.97 -13.77 23.77
N GLY A 29 22.71 -13.38 24.81
CA GLY A 29 23.80 -14.19 25.35
C GLY A 29 23.32 -15.47 26.04
N ASN A 30 22.16 -15.43 26.70
CA ASN A 30 21.58 -16.58 27.39
C ASN A 30 20.96 -17.59 26.44
N VAL A 31 20.41 -17.14 25.30
CA VAL A 31 19.74 -18.00 24.32
C VAL A 31 20.66 -18.43 23.16
N GLY A 32 21.96 -18.11 23.20
CA GLY A 32 22.94 -18.52 22.19
C GLY A 32 22.91 -17.69 20.89
N LEU A 33 22.34 -16.49 20.92
CA LEU A 33 22.28 -15.56 19.81
C LEU A 33 23.55 -14.70 19.74
N GLU A 34 24.65 -15.29 19.26
CA GLU A 34 25.95 -14.61 19.16
C GLU A 34 26.13 -13.82 17.83
N PRO A 35 26.80 -12.65 17.85
CA PRO A 35 27.13 -11.86 19.05
C PRO A 35 25.91 -11.05 19.53
N PRO A 36 25.69 -10.87 20.85
CA PRO A 36 24.56 -10.10 21.40
C PRO A 36 24.44 -8.67 20.87
N LYS A 37 25.60 -8.04 20.57
CA LYS A 37 25.68 -6.69 20.00
C LYS A 37 24.94 -6.57 18.66
N LYS A 38 25.00 -7.62 17.82
CA LYS A 38 24.31 -7.63 16.52
C LYS A 38 22.80 -7.54 16.73
N TRP A 39 22.26 -8.34 17.64
CA TRP A 39 20.83 -8.39 17.91
C TRP A 39 20.34 -7.12 18.58
N ALA A 40 21.09 -6.60 19.55
CA ALA A 40 20.81 -5.29 20.15
C ALA A 40 20.80 -4.16 19.09
N ALA A 41 21.76 -4.16 18.16
CA ALA A 41 21.81 -3.19 17.08
C ALA A 41 20.60 -3.30 16.13
N ILE A 42 20.20 -4.52 15.77
CA ILE A 42 19.00 -4.76 14.96
C ILE A 42 17.77 -4.22 15.69
N THR A 43 17.52 -4.63 16.93
CA THR A 43 16.38 -4.15 17.73
C THR A 43 16.36 -2.63 17.82
N PHE A 44 17.51 -2.01 18.08
CA PHE A 44 17.62 -0.56 18.20
C PHE A 44 17.29 0.18 16.89
N LEU A 45 17.78 -0.32 15.75
CA LEU A 45 17.71 0.38 14.46
C LEU A 45 16.41 0.15 13.69
N VAL A 46 15.61 -0.87 14.01
CA VAL A 46 14.35 -1.16 13.30
C VAL A 46 13.42 0.07 13.20
N PRO A 47 13.14 0.82 14.28
CA PRO A 47 12.30 2.01 14.19
C PRO A 47 12.90 3.12 13.32
N VAL A 48 14.23 3.21 13.24
CA VAL A 48 14.94 4.18 12.40
C VAL A 48 14.70 3.88 10.93
N PHE A 49 14.75 2.60 10.53
CA PHE A 49 14.38 2.20 9.17
C PHE A 49 12.90 2.50 8.87
N GLY A 50 11.99 2.24 9.81
CA GLY A 50 10.57 2.63 9.67
C GLY A 50 10.40 4.14 9.46
N PHE A 51 11.17 4.96 10.18
CA PHE A 51 11.18 6.41 10.00
C PHE A 51 11.71 6.82 8.62
N PHE A 52 12.80 6.21 8.14
CA PHE A 52 13.30 6.48 6.79
C PHE A 52 12.29 6.08 5.71
N ILE A 53 11.62 4.94 5.84
CA ILE A 53 10.57 4.53 4.92
C ILE A 53 9.46 5.60 4.85
N TYR A 54 9.01 6.10 6.01
CA TYR A 54 8.05 7.21 6.05
C TYR A 54 8.57 8.47 5.33
N LEU A 55 9.84 8.83 5.52
CA LEU A 55 10.43 9.98 4.83
C LEU A 55 10.50 9.79 3.31
N PHE A 56 10.90 8.61 2.84
CA PHE A 56 10.94 8.28 1.42
C PHE A 56 9.54 8.32 0.81
N GLU A 57 8.57 7.63 1.44
CA GLU A 57 7.18 7.65 0.99
C GLU A 57 6.63 9.09 0.94
N ARG A 58 6.89 9.89 2.00
CA ARG A 58 6.49 11.31 2.03
C ARG A 58 7.11 12.11 0.89
N SER A 59 8.37 11.83 0.52
CA SER A 59 9.05 12.56 -0.54
C SER A 59 8.47 12.26 -1.94
N GLU A 60 7.85 11.09 -2.12
CA GLU A 60 7.18 10.74 -3.38
C GLU A 60 5.85 11.48 -3.59
N LEU A 61 5.25 12.05 -2.52
CA LEU A 61 4.00 12.80 -2.64
C LEU A 61 4.20 14.19 -3.26
N SER A 62 5.40 14.77 -3.17
CA SER A 62 5.69 16.10 -3.72
C SER A 62 6.24 16.04 -5.14
N TYR A 63 5.94 14.97 -5.88
CA TYR A 63 6.28 14.88 -7.30
C TYR A 63 5.50 15.95 -8.06
N ASP A 64 6.22 16.90 -8.64
CA ASP A 64 5.65 17.88 -9.56
C ASP A 64 5.82 17.34 -10.98
N PRO A 65 4.73 16.85 -11.59
CA PRO A 65 4.82 16.22 -12.87
C PRO A 65 5.13 17.27 -13.96
N ASP A 66 4.79 18.55 -13.76
CA ASP A 66 5.04 19.60 -14.76
C ASP A 66 6.52 19.96 -14.91
N THR A 67 7.34 19.63 -13.91
CA THR A 67 8.79 19.89 -13.92
C THR A 67 9.65 18.66 -14.15
N ASP A 68 9.05 17.47 -14.28
CA ASP A 68 9.79 16.24 -14.56
C ASP A 68 10.12 16.11 -16.07
N PRO A 69 11.41 16.18 -16.48
CA PRO A 69 11.82 16.04 -17.87
C PRO A 69 11.58 14.64 -18.46
N TYR A 70 11.23 13.66 -17.62
CA TYR A 70 10.88 12.30 -18.02
C TYR A 70 9.37 12.01 -17.97
N ARG A 71 8.52 12.99 -17.62
CA ARG A 71 7.07 12.81 -17.62
C ARG A 71 6.57 12.46 -19.02
N GLY A 72 5.86 11.34 -19.12
CA GLY A 72 5.27 10.87 -20.37
C GLY A 72 6.27 10.26 -21.35
N ASN A 73 7.55 10.17 -21.01
CA ASN A 73 8.55 9.59 -21.89
C ASN A 73 8.53 8.07 -21.77
N ASN A 74 7.96 7.42 -22.79
CA ASN A 74 8.24 6.03 -23.12
C ASN A 74 9.75 5.91 -23.35
N TYR A 75 10.45 5.26 -22.42
CA TYR A 75 11.86 4.94 -22.54
C TYR A 75 12.12 4.23 -23.88
N ASN A 76 13.30 4.46 -24.47
CA ASN A 76 13.68 3.81 -25.72
C ASN A 76 13.81 2.30 -25.48
N VAL A 77 12.72 1.56 -25.69
CA VAL A 77 12.73 0.10 -25.62
C VAL A 77 13.49 -0.39 -26.84
N HIS A 78 14.53 -1.19 -26.59
CA HIS A 78 15.26 -1.82 -27.69
C HIS A 78 14.28 -2.66 -28.52
N PRO A 79 14.35 -2.64 -29.87
CA PRO A 79 13.37 -3.31 -30.73
C PRO A 79 13.13 -4.79 -30.38
N SER A 80 14.16 -5.49 -29.91
CA SER A 80 14.07 -6.89 -29.48
C SER A 80 13.28 -7.13 -28.18
N ARG A 81 12.88 -6.07 -27.47
CA ARG A 81 12.12 -6.11 -26.20
C ARG A 81 10.91 -5.17 -26.23
N ALA A 82 10.59 -4.60 -27.39
CA ALA A 82 9.44 -3.71 -27.55
C ALA A 82 8.13 -4.38 -27.13
N ASP A 83 8.02 -5.69 -27.38
CA ASP A 83 6.86 -6.51 -27.01
C ASP A 83 6.78 -6.84 -25.51
N ASP A 84 7.87 -6.69 -24.75
CA ASP A 84 7.91 -6.90 -23.29
C ASP A 84 7.44 -5.67 -22.50
N ALA A 85 7.18 -4.54 -23.19
CA ALA A 85 6.69 -3.31 -22.59
C ALA A 85 5.19 -3.14 -22.90
N PRO A 86 4.33 -3.39 -21.90
CA PRO A 86 3.71 -2.22 -21.29
C PRO A 86 3.48 -2.46 -19.79
N LEU A 87 4.46 -2.13 -18.95
CA LEU A 87 4.09 -1.74 -17.60
C LEU A 87 3.36 -0.41 -17.74
N ARG A 88 2.04 -0.41 -17.49
CA ARG A 88 1.28 0.84 -17.33
C ARG A 88 2.09 1.73 -16.39
N SER A 89 2.37 2.96 -16.82
CA SER A 89 3.03 3.94 -15.98
C SER A 89 2.26 4.00 -14.67
N ARG A 90 2.87 3.49 -13.60
CA ARG A 90 2.25 3.54 -12.26
C ARG A 90 2.40 4.97 -11.80
N GLY A 91 1.40 5.80 -12.06
CA GLY A 91 1.30 7.14 -11.46
C GLY A 91 0.92 8.24 -12.45
N ASP A 92 -0.39 8.40 -12.65
CA ASP A 92 -1.02 9.73 -12.70
C ASP A 92 -2.47 9.65 -12.18
N ASP A 93 -3.04 8.45 -12.02
CA ASP A 93 -4.32 8.20 -11.32
C ASP A 93 -4.17 8.12 -9.79
N ARG A 94 -3.25 8.88 -9.18
CA ARG A 94 -3.24 9.03 -7.72
C ARG A 94 -4.40 9.96 -7.36
N LEU A 95 -5.47 9.42 -6.78
CA LEU A 95 -6.54 10.21 -6.16
C LEU A 95 -5.89 11.25 -5.24
N SER A 96 -6.03 12.53 -5.57
CA SER A 96 -5.61 13.63 -4.70
C SER A 96 -6.18 13.38 -3.29
N PRO A 97 -5.37 13.41 -2.23
CA PRO A 97 -5.89 13.27 -0.87
C PRO A 97 -6.54 14.61 -0.47
N GLU A 98 -7.69 14.90 -1.07
CA GLU A 98 -8.45 16.12 -0.81
C GLU A 98 -9.90 15.72 -0.53
N GLY A 99 -10.36 16.03 0.68
CA GLY A 99 -11.77 15.94 1.06
C GLY A 99 -12.17 14.65 1.77
N THR A 100 -11.82 14.53 3.06
CA THR A 100 -12.73 13.85 4.00
C THR A 100 -13.97 14.72 4.15
N ASP A 101 -14.92 14.60 3.22
CA ASP A 101 -16.26 15.14 3.42
C ASP A 101 -17.24 13.99 3.65
N ARG A 102 -17.76 14.01 4.87
CA ARG A 102 -18.86 13.20 5.35
C ARG A 102 -20.11 13.61 4.59
N ASP A 103 -20.62 12.76 3.71
CA ASP A 103 -22.02 12.83 3.31
C ASP A 103 -22.78 11.60 3.78
N GLN A 104 -23.68 11.90 4.71
CA GLN A 104 -24.69 11.03 5.26
C GLN A 104 -25.70 10.71 4.16
N VAL A 105 -25.98 9.44 3.93
CA VAL A 105 -27.17 9.03 3.17
C VAL A 105 -28.18 8.44 4.16
N PRO A 106 -29.22 9.18 4.58
CA PRO A 106 -30.37 8.57 5.20
C PRO A 106 -31.33 8.12 4.09
N THR A 107 -31.63 6.82 4.04
CA THR A 107 -32.78 6.34 3.27
C THR A 107 -33.55 5.37 4.15
N ASP A 108 -34.52 5.92 4.87
CA ASP A 108 -35.68 5.16 5.33
C ASP A 108 -36.74 5.17 4.20
N GLU A 109 -37.70 4.25 4.27
CA GLU A 109 -38.94 4.11 3.46
C GLU A 109 -38.98 2.94 2.42
N GLU A 110 -39.37 1.75 2.90
CA GLU A 110 -40.05 0.64 2.16
C GLU A 110 -41.60 0.90 2.11
N PRO A 111 -42.46 0.06 1.48
CA PRO A 111 -42.45 -0.66 0.20
C PRO A 111 -43.76 -0.43 -0.63
N VAL A 112 -43.82 -0.75 -1.94
CA VAL A 112 -45.11 -0.92 -2.65
C VAL A 112 -45.09 -2.13 -3.60
N ALA A 113 -45.98 -3.08 -3.31
CA ALA A 113 -46.30 -4.25 -4.13
C ALA A 113 -47.28 -3.92 -5.27
N GLY A 114 -47.15 -4.57 -6.43
CA GLY A 114 -48.15 -4.46 -7.50
C GLY A 114 -47.81 -5.07 -8.87
N ASP A 115 -47.86 -6.41 -8.94
CA ASP A 115 -48.54 -7.23 -9.97
C ASP A 115 -48.08 -7.27 -11.46
N ARG A 116 -47.83 -8.52 -11.93
CA ARG A 116 -47.94 -9.14 -13.29
C ARG A 116 -46.77 -9.17 -14.30
N MET A 117 -46.14 -10.35 -14.34
CA MET A 117 -46.24 -11.39 -15.39
C MET A 117 -46.11 -11.00 -16.88
N ALA A 118 -44.98 -11.36 -17.51
CA ALA A 118 -44.97 -11.96 -18.85
C ALA A 118 -43.70 -12.80 -19.06
N ASP A 119 -43.92 -13.98 -19.61
CA ASP A 119 -43.04 -15.13 -19.80
C ASP A 119 -42.37 -15.10 -21.19
N HIS A 120 -41.31 -15.90 -21.34
CA HIS A 120 -40.82 -16.55 -22.57
C HIS A 120 -39.72 -15.89 -23.47
N PRO A 121 -38.88 -16.68 -24.18
CA PRO A 121 -37.79 -17.50 -23.64
C PRO A 121 -36.44 -17.36 -24.41
N ARG A 122 -35.40 -18.03 -23.90
CA ARG A 122 -34.04 -18.17 -24.45
C ARG A 122 -34.01 -18.93 -25.77
N ASP A 123 -33.26 -18.41 -26.74
CA ASP A 123 -32.94 -19.07 -28.01
C ASP A 123 -31.50 -19.62 -27.92
N ASP A 124 -31.38 -20.94 -27.98
CA ASP A 124 -30.12 -21.70 -28.00
C ASP A 124 -29.89 -22.21 -29.42
N ARG A 125 -28.84 -21.72 -30.08
CA ARG A 125 -28.29 -22.31 -31.30
C ARG A 125 -26.77 -22.37 -31.20
N SER A 126 -26.26 -23.58 -30.96
CA SER A 126 -24.96 -24.01 -31.51
C SER A 126 -25.15 -24.39 -32.99
N PRO A 127 -24.09 -24.35 -33.82
CA PRO A 127 -23.27 -25.56 -33.96
C PRO A 127 -21.76 -25.35 -34.19
N GLU A 128 -20.99 -26.28 -33.61
CA GLU A 128 -19.85 -27.02 -34.18
C GLU A 128 -18.77 -26.29 -34.98
N GLU A 129 -17.54 -26.25 -34.45
CA GLU A 129 -16.34 -26.44 -35.29
C GLU A 129 -15.27 -27.25 -34.53
N SER A 130 -15.13 -28.50 -34.98
CA SER A 130 -14.03 -29.41 -34.67
C SER A 130 -13.15 -29.47 -35.92
N THR A 131 -11.89 -29.07 -35.83
CA THR A 131 -10.82 -29.75 -36.58
C THR A 131 -9.50 -29.71 -35.82
N ASP A 132 -8.94 -30.90 -35.65
CA ASP A 132 -7.64 -31.23 -35.11
C ASP A 132 -6.76 -31.75 -36.26
N SER A 133 -5.47 -31.38 -36.22
CA SER A 133 -4.28 -32.06 -36.76
C SER A 133 -4.32 -32.79 -38.11
N ARG A 134 -3.57 -32.26 -39.09
CA ARG A 134 -2.53 -32.99 -39.83
C ARG A 134 -1.59 -32.09 -40.63
#